data_AF-A0A2L2WZ89-F1
#
_entry.id   AF-A0A2L2WZ89-F1
#
_cell.length_a   1.000
_cell.length_b   1.000
_cell.length_c   1.000
_cell.angle_alpha   90.00
_cell.angle_beta   90.00
_cell.angle_gamma   90.00
#
_symmetry.space_group_name_H-M   'P 1'
#
loop_
_entity.id
_entity.type
_entity.pdbx_description
1 polymer ?
#
loop_
_entity_poly.entity_id
_entity_poly.type
_entity_poly.pdbx_seq_one_letter_code
_entity_poly.pdbx_strand_id
1 'polypeptide(L)'
;MNKFNIHRFGHLLRADIITNRKQHISAFLSVFSLSLLLLFFSYYKPSLYGWEIVAPSRELAADILSSRANRFFMMMFPLFMTYNLSMTFSHLLTKQQRISYIMLPASPLEKFLSRLLQHTVLF
;
A
#
# COMPACT_ATOMS: atom_id res chain seq x y z
N MET A 1 26.28 -23.52 -5.71
CA MET A 1 25.02 -22.90 -5.22
C MET A 1 25.40 -21.81 -4.22
N ASN A 2 25.26 -20.53 -4.60
CA ASN A 2 25.70 -19.43 -3.75
C ASN A 2 24.76 -19.26 -2.55
N LYS A 3 25.33 -19.36 -1.36
CA LYS A 3 24.70 -19.09 -0.07
C LYS A 3 24.04 -17.71 -0.13
N PHE A 4 22.81 -17.62 0.37
CA PHE A 4 22.10 -16.35 0.57
C PHE A 4 23.05 -15.36 1.27
N ASN A 5 23.26 -14.19 0.67
CA ASN A 5 24.17 -13.19 1.19
C ASN A 5 23.39 -11.93 1.57
N ILE A 6 23.33 -11.65 2.87
CA ILE A 6 22.57 -10.53 3.43
C ILE A 6 23.08 -9.17 2.92
N HIS A 7 24.38 -9.03 2.66
CA HIS A 7 24.97 -7.79 2.16
C HIS A 7 24.53 -7.53 0.72
N ARG A 8 24.60 -8.57 -0.13
CA ARG A 8 24.09 -8.49 -1.51
C ARG A 8 22.59 -8.23 -1.54
N PHE A 9 21.85 -8.88 -0.67
CA PHE A 9 20.41 -8.67 -0.50
C PHE A 9 20.07 -7.23 -0.13
N GLY A 10 20.78 -6.65 0.85
CA GLY A 10 20.59 -5.25 1.25
C GLY A 10 20.87 -4.25 0.12
N HIS A 11 21.93 -4.48 -0.66
CA HIS A 11 22.22 -3.65 -1.84
C HIS A 11 21.13 -3.75 -2.91
N LEU A 12 20.63 -4.96 -3.17
CA LEU A 12 19.52 -5.19 -4.10
C LEU A 12 18.27 -4.46 -3.62
N LEU A 13 17.93 -4.58 -2.34
CA LEU A 13 16.75 -3.95 -1.75
C LEU A 13 16.84 -2.42 -1.83
N ARG A 14 17.99 -1.83 -1.50
CA ARG A 14 18.23 -0.39 -1.64
C ARG A 14 18.12 0.07 -3.08
N ALA A 15 18.73 -0.65 -4.02
CA ALA A 15 18.70 -0.30 -5.44
C ALA A 15 17.27 -0.31 -5.98
N ASP A 16 16.50 -1.36 -5.69
CA ASP A 16 15.12 -1.51 -6.18
C ASP A 16 14.20 -0.41 -5.62
N ILE A 17 14.36 -0.03 -4.33
CA ILE A 17 13.62 1.10 -3.73
C ILE A 17 13.96 2.42 -4.43
N ILE A 18 15.24 2.71 -4.66
CA ILE A 18 15.68 3.97 -5.27
C ILE A 18 15.17 4.05 -6.71
N THR A 19 15.29 2.97 -7.47
CA THR A 19 14.83 2.91 -8.87
C THR A 19 13.33 3.12 -8.98
N ASN A 20 12.53 2.50 -8.10
CA ASN A 20 11.07 2.58 -8.16
C ASN A 20 10.48 3.66 -7.24
N ARG A 21 11.31 4.52 -6.62
CA ARG A 21 10.89 5.52 -5.63
C ARG A 21 9.74 6.40 -6.13
N LYS A 22 9.79 6.86 -7.39
CA LYS A 22 8.72 7.70 -7.98
C LYS A 22 7.39 6.96 -8.03
N GLN A 23 7.42 5.67 -8.38
CA GLN A 23 6.23 4.83 -8.44
C GLN A 23 5.67 4.60 -7.03
N HIS A 24 6.51 4.34 -6.03
CA HIS A 24 6.10 4.22 -4.64
C HIS A 24 5.49 5.52 -4.08
N ILE A 25 6.11 6.68 -4.35
CA ILE A 25 5.58 7.98 -3.92
C ILE A 25 4.23 8.27 -4.61
N SER A 26 4.12 8.00 -5.91
CA SER A 26 2.87 8.17 -6.65
C SER A 26 1.76 7.27 -6.11
N ALA A 27 2.09 6.01 -5.82
CA ALA A 27 1.16 5.05 -5.22
C ALA A 27 0.69 5.51 -3.85
N PHE A 28 1.62 5.93 -2.98
CA PHE A 28 1.32 6.48 -1.66
C PHE A 28 0.40 7.71 -1.77
N LEU A 29 0.72 8.66 -2.66
CA LEU A 29 -0.07 9.86 -2.85
C LEU A 29 -1.49 9.55 -3.35
N SER A 30 -1.63 8.52 -4.19
CA SER A 30 -2.92 8.05 -4.71
C SER A 30 -3.78 7.45 -3.60
N VAL A 31 -3.21 6.55 -2.79
CA VAL A 31 -3.91 5.94 -1.63
C VAL A 31 -4.26 6.99 -0.59
N PHE A 32 -3.36 7.93 -0.32
CA PHE A 32 -3.58 9.03 0.61
C PHE A 32 -4.72 9.94 0.14
N SER A 33 -4.70 10.35 -1.13
CA SER A 33 -5.75 11.18 -1.73
C SER A 33 -7.12 10.49 -1.70
N LEU A 34 -7.16 9.19 -2.02
CA LEU A 34 -8.39 8.40 -1.95
C LEU A 34 -8.93 8.30 -0.52
N SER A 35 -8.04 8.07 0.44
CA SER A 35 -8.39 8.00 1.86
C SER A 35 -8.96 9.32 2.36
N LEU A 36 -8.35 10.46 1.97
CA LEU A 36 -8.86 11.79 2.29
C LEU A 36 -10.25 12.05 1.70
N LEU A 37 -10.49 11.66 0.44
CA LEU A 37 -11.80 11.82 -0.18
C LEU A 37 -12.89 11.03 0.55
N LEU A 38 -12.62 9.77 0.91
CA LEU A 38 -13.57 8.94 1.65
C LEU A 38 -13.84 9.50 3.05
N LEU A 39 -12.82 10.02 3.71
CA LEU A 39 -12.96 10.68 5.00
C LEU A 39 -13.80 11.95 4.86
N PHE A 40 -13.52 12.78 3.85
CA PHE A 40 -14.30 13.97 3.55
C PHE A 40 -15.79 13.64 3.36
N PHE A 41 -16.13 12.65 2.51
CA PHE A 41 -17.52 12.21 2.35
C PHE A 41 -18.15 11.69 3.64
N SER A 42 -17.35 11.00 4.47
CA SER A 42 -17.83 10.46 5.75
C SER A 42 -18.15 11.55 6.77
N TYR A 43 -17.47 12.70 6.73
CA TYR A 43 -17.68 13.81 7.67
C TYR A 43 -18.43 15.01 7.08
N TYR A 44 -18.71 15.02 5.77
CA TYR A 44 -19.39 16.12 5.09
C TYR A 44 -20.76 16.46 5.69
N LYS A 45 -21.64 15.45 5.85
CA LYS A 45 -22.98 15.64 6.42
C LYS A 45 -22.97 16.13 7.89
N PRO A 46 -22.25 15.49 8.83
CA PRO A 46 -22.21 15.99 10.20
C PRO A 46 -21.52 17.35 10.35
N SER A 47 -20.60 17.71 9.45
CA SER A 47 -20.00 19.05 9.42
C SER A 47 -21.00 20.14 9.01
N LEU A 48 -21.88 19.85 8.04
CA LEU A 48 -22.88 20.81 7.54
C LEU A 48 -24.11 20.97 8.42
N TYR A 49 -24.64 19.87 8.94
CA TYR A 49 -25.91 19.86 9.67
C TYR A 49 -25.72 19.81 11.19
N GLY A 50 -24.48 19.69 11.68
CA GLY A 50 -24.20 19.47 13.08
C GLY A 50 -24.44 18.02 13.51
N TRP A 51 -23.68 17.57 14.51
CA TRP A 51 -23.78 16.20 15.02
C TRP A 51 -25.13 15.92 15.69
N GLU A 52 -25.79 16.93 16.25
CA GLU A 52 -27.07 16.81 16.94
C GLU A 52 -28.21 16.37 16.01
N ILE A 53 -28.15 16.75 14.73
CA ILE A 53 -29.13 16.35 13.70
C ILE A 53 -28.84 14.93 13.19
N VAL A 54 -27.57 14.52 13.19
CA VAL A 54 -27.12 13.22 12.66
C VAL A 54 -27.17 12.11 13.73
N ALA A 55 -26.99 12.48 15.00
CA ALA A 55 -26.95 11.58 16.14
C ALA A 55 -27.48 12.27 17.40
N PRO A 56 -28.78 12.12 17.73
CA PRO A 56 -29.40 12.77 18.89
C PRO A 56 -28.89 12.26 20.25
N SER A 57 -28.17 11.13 20.29
CA SER A 57 -27.52 10.62 21.50
C SER A 57 -26.03 10.33 21.29
N ARG A 58 -25.27 10.43 22.37
CA ARG A 58 -23.81 10.20 22.38
C ARG A 58 -23.46 8.75 22.03
N GLU A 59 -24.31 7.80 22.42
CA GLU A 59 -24.19 6.39 22.08
C GLU A 59 -24.40 6.14 20.58
N LEU A 60 -25.44 6.74 19.99
CA LEU A 60 -25.67 6.63 18.55
C LEU A 60 -24.55 7.27 17.72
N ALA A 61 -23.98 8.38 18.21
CA ALA A 61 -22.82 9.00 17.56
C ALA A 61 -21.60 8.06 17.56
N ALA A 62 -21.35 7.37 18.67
CA ALA A 62 -20.27 6.39 18.80
C ALA A 62 -20.48 5.19 17.87
N ASP A 63 -21.71 4.67 17.77
CA ASP A 63 -22.05 3.57 16.86
C ASP A 63 -21.93 3.95 15.38
N ILE A 64 -22.37 5.15 15.02
CA ILE A 64 -22.22 5.66 13.64
C ILE A 64 -20.74 5.80 13.29
N LEU A 65 -19.92 6.34 14.21
CA LEU A 65 -18.49 6.52 14.02
C LEU A 65 -17.77 5.17 13.90
N SER A 66 -18.03 4.24 14.81
CA SER A 66 -17.44 2.90 14.79
C SER A 66 -17.83 2.13 13.52
N SER A 67 -19.09 2.22 13.10
CA SER A 67 -19.59 1.62 11.87
C SER A 67 -18.94 2.23 10.62
N ARG A 68 -18.73 3.56 10.59
CA ARG A 68 -18.03 4.24 9.48
C ARG A 68 -16.55 3.87 9.45
N ALA A 69 -15.87 3.84 10.59
CA ALA A 69 -14.48 3.41 10.68
C ALA A 69 -14.33 1.95 10.22
N ASN A 70 -15.21 1.05 10.68
CA ASN A 70 -15.18 -0.35 10.29
C ASN A 70 -15.40 -0.52 8.78
N ARG A 71 -16.37 0.18 8.17
CA ARG A 71 -16.57 0.18 6.72
C ARG A 71 -15.34 0.69 5.96
N PHE A 72 -14.70 1.74 6.46
CA PHE A 72 -13.48 2.28 5.87
C PHE A 72 -12.36 1.24 5.87
N PHE A 73 -12.08 0.60 7.01
CA PHE A 73 -11.06 -0.46 7.09
C PHE A 73 -11.40 -1.67 6.22
N MET A 74 -12.66 -2.10 6.22
CA MET A 74 -13.14 -3.23 5.42
C MET A 74 -12.96 -3.00 3.92
N MET A 75 -13.08 -1.76 3.44
CA MET A 75 -12.82 -1.43 2.03
C MET A 75 -11.33 -1.20 1.74
N MET A 76 -10.64 -0.43 2.57
CA MET A 76 -9.25 -0.01 2.31
C MET A 76 -8.25 -1.15 2.45
N PHE A 77 -8.41 -2.01 3.45
CA PHE A 77 -7.48 -3.10 3.71
C PHE A 77 -7.31 -4.08 2.53
N PRO A 78 -8.38 -4.67 1.95
CA PRO A 78 -8.22 -5.58 0.82
C PRO A 78 -7.74 -4.87 -0.45
N LEU A 79 -8.16 -3.62 -0.70
CA LEU A 79 -7.69 -2.84 -1.84
C LEU A 79 -6.18 -2.61 -1.75
N PHE A 80 -5.70 -2.22 -0.58
CA PHE A 80 -4.29 -1.97 -0.33
C PHE A 80 -3.46 -3.26 -0.45
N MET A 81 -3.92 -4.35 0.15
CA MET A 81 -3.24 -5.65 0.08
C MET A 81 -3.16 -6.17 -1.36
N THR A 82 -4.27 -6.09 -2.11
CA THR A 82 -4.30 -6.56 -3.51
C THR A 82 -3.38 -5.72 -4.40
N TYR A 83 -3.36 -4.40 -4.18
CA TYR A 83 -2.48 -3.49 -4.92
C TYR A 83 -1.01 -3.78 -4.67
N ASN A 84 -0.60 -3.93 -3.41
CA ASN A 84 0.79 -4.25 -3.05
C ASN A 84 1.21 -5.64 -3.54
N LEU A 85 0.33 -6.64 -3.45
CA LEU A 85 0.59 -7.96 -3.98
C LEU A 85 0.78 -7.93 -5.51
N SER A 86 -0.06 -7.18 -6.22
CA SER A 86 0.06 -6.97 -7.67
C SER A 86 1.39 -6.31 -8.04
N MET A 87 1.83 -5.31 -7.27
CA MET A 87 3.10 -4.62 -7.50
C MET A 87 4.33 -5.53 -7.37
N THR A 88 4.25 -6.60 -6.59
CA THR A 88 5.31 -7.62 -6.50
C THR A 88 5.63 -8.21 -7.88
N PHE A 89 4.62 -8.35 -8.75
CA PHE A 89 4.75 -8.92 -10.10
C PHE A 89 4.95 -7.87 -11.20
N SER A 90 5.01 -6.58 -10.87
CA SER A 90 5.11 -5.47 -11.83
C SER A 90 6.31 -5.59 -12.80
N HIS A 91 7.41 -6.22 -12.39
CA HIS A 91 8.60 -6.41 -13.21
C HIS A 91 8.42 -7.42 -14.35
N LEU A 92 7.35 -8.22 -14.33
CA LEU A 92 7.04 -9.20 -15.39
C LEU A 92 6.23 -8.59 -16.54
N LEU A 93 5.72 -7.36 -16.37
CA LEU A 93 4.81 -6.69 -17.30
C LEU A 93 5.43 -6.46 -18.68
N THR A 94 6.65 -5.92 -18.72
CA THR A 94 7.33 -5.62 -19.99
C THR A 94 8.55 -6.50 -20.21
N LYS A 95 8.87 -6.78 -21.48
CA LYS A 95 10.05 -7.57 -21.86
C LYS A 95 11.34 -6.93 -21.32
N GLN A 96 11.44 -5.61 -21.37
CA GLN A 96 12.61 -4.87 -20.87
C GLN A 96 12.77 -4.98 -19.35
N GLN A 97 11.70 -4.82 -18.58
CA GLN A 97 11.73 -4.99 -17.11
C GLN A 97 12.07 -6.42 -16.70
N ARG A 98 11.57 -7.42 -17.45
CA ARG A 98 11.88 -8.81 -17.19
C ARG A 98 13.36 -9.11 -17.44
N ILE A 99 13.92 -8.60 -18.54
CA ILE A 99 15.33 -8.77 -18.87
C ILE A 99 16.21 -8.08 -17.81
N SER A 100 15.89 -6.84 -17.42
CA SER A 100 16.66 -6.13 -16.40
C SER A 100 16.63 -6.83 -15.05
N TYR A 101 15.47 -7.39 -14.67
CA TYR A 101 15.32 -8.18 -13.45
C TYR A 101 16.17 -9.47 -13.47
N ILE A 102 16.20 -10.18 -14.61
CA ILE A 102 17.03 -11.39 -14.76
C ILE A 102 18.52 -11.05 -14.74
N MET A 103 18.92 -9.92 -15.33
CA MET A 103 20.31 -9.46 -15.39
C MET A 103 20.91 -9.05 -14.03
N LEU A 104 20.09 -8.80 -13.00
CA LEU A 104 20.59 -8.49 -11.66
C LEU A 104 21.46 -9.65 -11.11
N PRO A 105 22.68 -9.37 -10.60
CA PRO A 105 23.63 -10.39 -10.15
C PRO A 105 23.28 -10.95 -8.75
N ALA A 106 22.02 -11.35 -8.54
CA ALA A 106 21.51 -11.90 -7.29
C ALA A 106 20.85 -13.27 -7.52
N SER A 107 20.71 -14.06 -6.45
CA SER A 107 20.00 -15.34 -6.55
C SER A 107 18.50 -15.12 -6.77
N PRO A 108 17.77 -16.05 -7.44
CA PRO A 108 16.32 -15.94 -7.60
C PRO A 108 15.57 -15.78 -6.28
N LEU A 109 16.03 -16.44 -5.21
CA LEU A 109 15.46 -16.32 -3.87
C LEU A 109 15.61 -14.92 -3.29
N GLU A 110 16.81 -14.33 -3.35
CA GLU A 110 17.03 -12.95 -2.86
C GLU A 110 16.18 -11.93 -3.61
N LYS A 111 16.02 -12.11 -4.94
CA LYS A 111 15.20 -11.20 -5.75
C LYS A 111 13.73 -11.27 -5.36
N PHE A 112 13.19 -12.49 -5.18
CA PHE A 112 11.82 -12.68 -4.73
C PHE A 112 11.59 -12.15 -3.30
N LEU A 113 12.48 -12.48 -2.37
CA LEU A 113 12.37 -12.08 -0.97
C LEU A 113 12.43 -10.54 -0.82
N SER A 114 13.24 -9.87 -1.64
CA SER A 114 13.39 -8.41 -1.60
C SER A 114 12.08 -7.72 -1.95
N ARG A 115 11.41 -8.21 -3.00
CA ARG A 115 10.13 -7.68 -3.47
C ARG A 115 9.01 -7.96 -2.49
N LEU A 116 8.96 -9.18 -1.97
CA LEU A 116 7.97 -9.57 -0.97
C LEU A 116 8.11 -8.68 0.27
N LEU A 117 9.31 -8.54 0.83
CA LEU A 117 9.56 -7.65 1.98
C LEU A 117 9.21 -6.19 1.70
N GLN A 118 9.51 -5.69 0.50
CA GLN A 118 9.13 -4.32 0.12
C GLN A 118 7.61 -4.12 0.14
N HIS A 119 6.84 -5.02 -0.47
CA HIS A 119 5.40 -4.85 -0.62
C HIS A 119 4.56 -5.38 0.55
N THR A 120 5.16 -6.09 1.51
CA THR A 120 4.44 -6.56 2.70
C THR A 120 4.83 -5.83 3.98
N VAL A 121 6.05 -5.30 4.08
CA VAL A 121 6.59 -4.69 5.31
C VAL A 121 6.88 -3.20 5.16
N LEU A 122 7.40 -2.77 4.00
CA LEU A 122 7.82 -1.38 3.79
C LEU A 122 6.72 -0.49 3.20
N PHE A 123 5.84 -1.07 2.38
CA PHE A 123 4.67 -0.43 1.78
C PHE A 123 3.44 -1.21 2.21
#